data_AF-A0A839T7J4-F1
#
_entry.id   AF-A0A839T7J4-F1
#
_cell.length_a   1.000
_cell.length_b   1.000
_cell.length_c   1.000
_cell.angle_alpha   90.00
_cell.angle_beta   90.00
_cell.angle_gamma   90.00
#
_symmetry.space_group_name_H-M   'P 1'
#
loop_
_entity.id
_entity.type
_entity.pdbx_description
1 polymer ?
#
loop_
_entity_poly.entity_id
_entity_poly.type
_entity_poly.pdbx_seq_one_letter_code
_entity_poly.pdbx_strand_id
1 'polypeptide(L)'
;MRRPVESAQYASGDFGKTLATHGFVPSMSRKGNCWDNAVAESFFATLKNEEATGVYETKAAAHAAIASYIHGFYNPTRLHSALGYLSPNDYARKMKQAA
;
A
#
# COMPACT_ATOMS: atom_id res chain seq x y z
N MET A 1 26.06 -8.05 -2.01
CA MET A 1 24.74 -7.38 -2.13
C MET A 1 23.68 -8.28 -1.48
N ARG A 2 23.03 -7.85 -0.38
CA ARG A 2 22.02 -8.65 0.32
C ARG A 2 20.76 -8.80 -0.55
N ARG A 3 20.11 -9.97 -0.49
CA ARG A 3 18.89 -10.30 -1.26
C ARG A 3 17.77 -9.27 -0.97
N PRO A 4 16.92 -8.90 -1.95
CA PRO A 4 15.57 -8.44 -1.63
C PRO A 4 14.91 -9.63 -0.91
N VAL A 5 14.64 -9.48 0.38
CA VAL A 5 14.00 -10.54 1.16
C VAL A 5 12.51 -10.34 0.96
N GLU A 6 11.90 -11.18 0.13
CA GLU A 6 10.48 -11.48 0.34
C GLU A 6 10.36 -12.03 1.75
N SER A 7 9.46 -11.46 2.56
CA SER A 7 9.31 -11.93 3.93
C SER A 7 8.91 -13.41 3.87
N ALA A 8 9.60 -14.26 4.64
CA ALA A 8 9.27 -15.68 4.74
C ALA A 8 7.81 -15.92 5.14
N GLN A 9 7.17 -14.89 5.72
CA GLN A 9 5.76 -14.85 6.05
C GLN A 9 4.85 -14.96 4.81
N TYR A 10 5.11 -14.20 3.74
CA TYR A 10 4.28 -14.25 2.51
C TYR A 10 4.53 -15.49 1.66
N ALA A 11 5.71 -16.12 1.81
CA ALA A 11 6.02 -17.41 1.19
C ALA A 11 5.65 -18.61 2.09
N SER A 12 5.10 -18.38 3.29
CA SER A 12 4.78 -19.45 4.23
C SER A 12 3.61 -20.32 3.75
N GLY A 13 3.67 -21.61 4.08
CA GLY A 13 2.60 -22.55 3.73
C GLY A 13 1.24 -22.15 4.34
N ASP A 14 1.24 -21.57 5.54
CA ASP A 14 0.01 -21.16 6.21
C ASP A 14 -0.64 -19.93 5.54
N PHE A 15 0.17 -18.99 5.06
CA PHE A 15 -0.32 -17.90 4.22
C PHE A 15 -0.90 -18.42 2.89
N GLY A 16 -0.19 -19.34 2.22
CA GLY A 16 -0.66 -19.97 0.98
C GLY A 16 -2.00 -20.71 1.15
N LYS A 17 -2.16 -21.47 2.24
CA LYS A 17 -3.44 -22.14 2.57
C LYS A 17 -4.58 -21.15 2.80
N THR A 18 -4.29 -20.05 3.48
CA THR A 18 -5.28 -19.00 3.74
C THR A 18 -5.74 -18.37 2.43
N LEU A 19 -4.82 -18.04 1.53
CA LEU A 19 -5.15 -17.50 0.20
C LEU A 19 -6.00 -18.48 -0.61
N ALA A 20 -5.61 -19.76 -0.65
CA ALA A 20 -6.35 -20.80 -1.35
C ALA A 20 -7.78 -20.97 -0.80
N THR A 21 -7.96 -20.89 0.52
CA THR A 21 -9.27 -20.97 1.19
C THR A 21 -10.21 -19.84 0.75
N HIS A 22 -9.67 -18.67 0.46
CA HIS A 22 -10.43 -17.52 -0.04
C HIS A 22 -10.46 -17.43 -1.57
N GLY A 23 -9.91 -18.41 -2.29
CA GLY A 23 -9.89 -18.42 -3.76
C GLY A 23 -8.90 -17.42 -4.39
N PHE A 24 -7.94 -16.90 -3.61
CA PHE A 24 -6.92 -15.98 -4.13
C PHE A 24 -5.75 -16.73 -4.74
N VAL A 25 -5.27 -16.24 -5.88
CA VAL A 25 -4.03 -16.72 -6.52
C VAL A 25 -2.88 -15.83 -6.05
N PRO A 26 -1.87 -16.36 -5.34
CA PRO A 26 -0.69 -15.58 -4.96
C PRO A 26 0.11 -15.19 -6.21
N SER A 27 0.39 -13.89 -6.35
CA SER A 27 1.33 -13.37 -7.35
C SER A 27 2.66 -13.10 -6.68
N MET A 28 3.58 -14.06 -6.76
CA MET A 28 4.96 -13.91 -6.28
C MET A 28 5.84 -13.67 -7.50
N SER A 29 6.38 -12.46 -7.59
CA SER A 29 7.19 -12.07 -8.74
C SER A 29 8.58 -12.72 -8.68
N ARG A 30 9.23 -12.86 -9.84
CA ARG A 30 10.62 -13.33 -9.83
C ARG A 30 11.51 -12.30 -9.14
N LYS A 31 12.51 -12.78 -8.41
CA LYS A 31 13.53 -11.94 -7.77
C LYS A 31 14.09 -10.93 -8.77
N GLY A 32 13.99 -9.64 -8.42
CA GLY A 32 14.49 -8.53 -9.24
C GLY A 32 13.42 -7.81 -10.06
N ASN A 33 12.15 -8.22 -9.99
CA ASN A 33 11.05 -7.43 -10.55
C ASN A 33 10.55 -6.39 -9.52
N CYS A 34 11.01 -5.14 -9.66
CA CYS A 34 10.61 -4.05 -8.77
C CYS A 34 9.24 -3.43 -9.11
N TRP A 35 8.72 -3.68 -10.31
CA TRP A 35 7.50 -3.02 -10.79
C TRP A 35 6.27 -3.37 -9.96
N ASP A 36 6.18 -4.62 -9.48
CA ASP A 36 5.04 -5.05 -8.67
C ASP A 36 5.03 -4.38 -7.28
N ASN A 37 6.20 -4.02 -6.76
CA ASN A 37 6.31 -3.34 -5.47
C ASN A 37 6.33 -1.80 -5.60
N ALA A 38 6.63 -1.26 -6.78
CA ALA A 38 6.85 0.17 -7.00
C ALA A 38 5.67 1.04 -6.52
N VAL A 39 4.44 0.57 -6.71
CA VAL A 39 3.22 1.29 -6.27
C VAL A 39 3.16 1.36 -4.73
N ALA A 40 3.42 0.24 -4.05
CA ALA A 40 3.45 0.19 -2.60
C ALA A 40 4.62 1.03 -2.05
N GLU A 41 5.81 0.95 -2.66
CA GLU A 41 6.97 1.75 -2.29
C GLU A 41 6.69 3.26 -2.42
N SER A 42 6.03 3.68 -3.49
CA SER A 42 5.65 5.08 -3.69
C SER A 42 4.69 5.59 -2.61
N PHE A 43 3.70 4.78 -2.23
CA PHE A 43 2.81 5.09 -1.11
C PHE A 43 3.59 5.22 0.20
N PHE A 44 4.42 4.23 0.55
CA PHE A 44 5.16 4.25 1.81
C PHE A 44 6.19 5.37 1.89
N ALA A 45 6.82 5.75 0.77
CA ALA A 45 7.69 6.92 0.72
C ALA A 45 6.89 8.20 1.03
N THR A 46 5.70 8.33 0.45
CA THR A 46 4.81 9.47 0.69
C THR A 46 4.34 9.54 2.14
N LEU A 47 3.85 8.42 2.69
CA LEU A 47 3.38 8.31 4.07
C LEU A 47 4.47 8.74 5.08
N LYS A 48 5.72 8.30 4.86
CA LYS A 48 6.85 8.65 5.73
C LYS A 48 7.26 10.10 5.64
N ASN A 49 7.08 10.74 4.49
CA ASN A 49 7.41 12.14 4.29
C ASN A 49 6.31 13.09 4.80
N GLU A 50 5.05 12.66 4.84
CA GLU A 50 3.93 13.53 5.16
C GLU A 50 3.35 13.30 6.56
N GLU A 51 3.28 12.05 7.02
CA GLU A 51 2.62 11.68 8.30
C GLU A 51 3.62 11.11 9.31
N ALA A 52 4.37 10.08 8.90
CA ALA A 52 5.29 9.38 9.81
C ALA A 52 6.67 10.06 9.88
N THR A 53 6.65 11.39 10.08
CA THR A 53 7.86 12.23 10.17
C THR A 53 8.45 12.28 11.59
N GLY A 54 7.66 11.91 12.60
CA GLY A 54 8.03 11.92 14.01
C GLY A 54 7.82 10.59 14.73
N VAL A 55 8.03 10.60 16.05
CA VAL A 55 7.84 9.44 16.91
C VAL A 55 6.39 9.41 17.41
N TYR A 56 5.76 8.23 17.32
CA TYR A 56 4.48 7.99 17.98
C TYR A 56 4.71 7.55 19.42
N GLU A 57 4.00 8.18 20.36
CA GLU A 57 4.10 7.85 21.79
C GLU A 57 3.66 6.41 22.10
N THR A 58 2.67 5.91 21.36
CA THR A 58 2.16 4.55 21.51
C THR A 58 1.82 3.93 20.16
N LYS A 59 1.75 2.60 20.11
CA LYS A 59 1.27 1.88 18.94
C LYS A 59 -0.19 2.25 18.59
N ALA A 60 -1.02 2.50 19.60
CA ALA A 60 -2.41 2.93 19.40
C ALA A 60 -2.48 4.31 18.75
N ALA A 61 -1.64 5.25 19.19
CA ALA A 61 -1.51 6.57 18.56
C ALA A 61 -1.04 6.45 17.11
N ALA A 62 -0.04 5.61 16.84
CA ALA A 62 0.41 5.34 15.47
C ALA A 62 -0.71 4.80 14.57
N HIS A 63 -1.47 3.82 15.05
CA HIS A 63 -2.60 3.27 14.30
C HIS A 63 -3.66 4.33 13.99
N ALA A 64 -4.04 5.14 14.99
CA ALA A 64 -5.05 6.18 14.81
C ALA A 64 -4.59 7.26 13.82
N ALA A 65 -3.34 7.73 13.96
CA ALA A 65 -2.75 8.75 13.09
C ALA A 65 -2.65 8.27 11.64
N ILE A 66 -2.10 7.07 11.41
CA ILE A 66 -1.98 6.48 10.07
C ILE A 66 -3.37 6.22 9.45
N ALA A 67 -4.34 5.72 10.22
CA ALA A 67 -5.70 5.53 9.72
C ALA A 67 -6.36 6.86 9.34
N SER A 68 -6.20 7.90 10.17
CA SER A 68 -6.68 9.25 9.88
C SER A 68 -6.04 9.82 8.63
N TYR A 69 -4.72 9.66 8.47
CA TYR A 69 -4.02 10.08 7.26
C TYR A 69 -4.57 9.36 6.02
N ILE A 70 -4.72 8.04 6.06
CA ILE A 70 -5.19 7.25 4.91
C ILE A 70 -6.63 7.60 4.52
N HIS A 71 -7.55 7.57 5.49
CA HIS A 71 -8.99 7.71 5.23
C HIS A 71 -9.47 9.15 5.22
N GLY A 72 -8.83 10.03 5.99
CA GLY A 72 -9.20 11.44 6.12
C GLY A 72 -8.48 12.37 5.15
N PHE A 73 -7.31 11.99 4.61
CA PHE A 73 -6.53 12.87 3.75
C PHE A 73 -6.06 12.19 2.45
N TYR A 74 -5.27 11.12 2.53
CA TYR A 74 -4.62 10.49 1.38
C TYR A 74 -5.62 10.06 0.31
N ASN A 75 -6.58 9.21 0.66
CA ASN A 75 -7.57 8.71 -0.30
C ASN A 75 -8.59 9.76 -0.76
N PRO A 76 -9.18 10.60 0.11
CA PRO A 76 -10.22 11.54 -0.33
C PRO A 76 -9.68 12.83 -0.97
N THR A 77 -8.49 13.31 -0.57
CA THR A 77 -8.10 14.71 -0.83
C THR A 77 -6.73 14.86 -1.49
N ARG A 78 -5.76 14.00 -1.17
CA ARG A 78 -4.39 14.17 -1.66
C ARG A 78 -4.32 14.01 -3.17
N LEU A 79 -3.82 15.02 -3.87
CA LEU A 79 -3.74 15.01 -5.34
C LEU A 79 -2.49 14.27 -5.83
N HIS A 80 -2.64 13.50 -6.89
CA HIS A 80 -1.53 12.79 -7.54
C HIS A 80 -1.39 13.24 -8.99
N SER A 81 -0.19 13.72 -9.37
CA SER A 81 0.10 14.16 -10.75
C SER A 81 -0.12 13.03 -11.77
N ALA A 82 0.26 11.79 -11.41
CA ALA A 82 0.02 10.59 -12.21
C ALA A 82 -1.47 10.28 -12.44
N LEU A 83 -2.37 10.79 -11.58
CA LEU A 83 -3.82 10.62 -11.70
C LEU A 83 -4.50 11.84 -12.35
N GLY A 84 -3.73 12.73 -12.98
CA GLY A 84 -4.26 13.98 -13.54
C GLY A 84 -4.69 14.98 -12.47
N TYR A 85 -3.95 15.03 -11.35
CA TYR A 85 -4.27 15.85 -10.17
C TYR A 85 -5.64 15.54 -9.58
N LEU A 86 -5.98 14.26 -9.51
CA LEU A 86 -7.14 13.74 -8.77
C LEU A 86 -6.69 13.03 -7.50
N SER A 87 -7.58 12.98 -6.52
CA SER A 87 -7.40 12.08 -5.37
C SER A 87 -7.61 10.62 -5.78
N PRO A 88 -7.06 9.65 -5.04
CA PRO A 88 -7.29 8.23 -5.31
C PRO A 88 -8.78 7.88 -5.39
N ASN A 89 -9.60 8.42 -4.49
CA ASN A 89 -11.04 8.19 -4.50
C ASN A 89 -11.71 8.81 -5.73
N ASP A 90 -11.32 10.02 -6.13
CA ASP A 90 -11.89 10.70 -7.30
C ASP A 90 -11.53 9.97 -8.59
N TYR A 91 -10.28 9.56 -8.71
CA TYR A 91 -9.81 8.75 -9.82
C TYR A 91 -10.57 7.42 -9.90
N ALA A 92 -10.72 6.70 -8.78
CA ALA A 92 -11.47 5.45 -8.72
C ALA A 92 -12.95 5.63 -9.09
N ARG A 93 -13.60 6.72 -8.63
CA ARG A 93 -14.98 7.05 -9.01
C ARG A 93 -15.10 7.31 -10.51
N LYS A 94 -14.18 8.07 -11.09
CA LYS A 94 -14.15 8.37 -12.53
C LYS A 94 -13.94 7.10 -13.37
N MET A 95 -13.06 6.20 -12.93
CA MET A 95 -12.84 4.91 -13.60
C MET A 95 -14.08 4.02 -13.58
N LYS A 96 -14.82 3.98 -12.47
CA LYS A 96 -16.09 3.23 -12.37
C LYS A 96 -17.21 3.79 -13.24
N GLN A 97 -17.20 5.09 -13.52
CA GLN A 97 -18.19 5.73 -14.40
C GLN A 97 -17.89 5.52 -15.89
N ALA A 98 -16.64 5.20 -16.22
CA ALA A 98 -16.19 4.97 -17.59
C ALA A 98 -16.20 3.49 -18.02
N ALA A 99 -16.53 2.58 -17.09
CA ALA A 99 -16.65 1.14 -17.29
C ALA A 99 -18.13 0.75 -17.41
#